data_AF-A0A3B3ZLZ3-F1
#
_entry.id   AF-A0A3B3ZLZ3-F1
#
_cell.length_a   1.000
_cell.length_b   1.000
_cell.length_c   1.000
_cell.angle_alpha   90.00
_cell.angle_beta   90.00
_cell.angle_gamma   90.00
#
_symmetry.space_group_name_H-M   'P 1'
#
loop_
_entity.id
_entity.type
_entity.pdbx_description
1 polymer ?
#
loop_
_entity_poly.entity_id
_entity_poly.type
_entity_poly.pdbx_seq_one_letter_code
_entity_poly.pdbx_strand_id
1 'polypeptide(L)'
;AFDHTSSTLAVDYSYGQYPNQTGTTQNYSQYPYTSEYPTESTWIAPEQPPPRPATPEKFTMPHRCARFGPGGHMVQVLPNLPSAGQPALVDIHNLETMLQDTSAQAELRAFPGPLVKEDTHKVDVIKFSQNKALECSRDNNLLDRDSARLLWDFIVLLCRQNGTVVGTDIADLLLKEHRSVWLPGKSPNEANLIDFNNEPLSQAEEEPGAGPLSLLSDTFMTVPENLGKETERFRELLLFGRKKDALEAAMKSGLWGHALLLASKMDSRTHARVMTRFANSLPINDPLQTVYQLMSGRMPASATCCGEEKWGDWRPHLAMVLSNLTHTLDLDTRTIATMGDTLASKGLIDAAHFCYLMAQVGLGVYTKKSTKMVLIGSNHRIWDCMPYLFNSVFHFLTEVHGKLAGRRSNVNA
;
A
#
# COMPACT_ATOMS: atom_id res chain seq x y z
N ALA A 1 22.06 77.56 25.85
CA ALA A 1 20.96 76.84 25.19
C ALA A 1 21.57 75.59 24.57
N PHE A 2 21.02 74.42 24.88
CA PHE A 2 21.68 73.12 24.77
C PHE A 2 22.13 72.76 23.34
N ASP A 3 23.30 72.13 23.30
CA ASP A 3 24.12 71.80 22.13
C ASP A 3 23.87 70.37 21.63
N HIS A 4 23.98 70.17 20.32
CA HIS A 4 23.72 68.93 19.59
C HIS A 4 25.04 68.20 19.29
N THR A 5 25.49 67.28 20.14
CA THR A 5 26.33 66.13 19.72
C THR A 5 26.34 65.02 20.78
N SER A 6 25.51 64.00 20.59
CA SER A 6 25.76 62.62 21.06
C SER A 6 24.77 61.70 20.35
N SER A 7 25.26 60.87 19.44
CA SER A 7 24.46 59.85 18.76
C SER A 7 24.19 58.71 19.74
N THR A 8 22.93 58.51 20.13
CA THR A 8 22.49 57.29 20.81
C THR A 8 22.32 56.21 19.77
N LEU A 9 23.31 55.31 19.69
CA LEU A 9 23.25 54.08 18.91
C LEU A 9 22.04 53.24 19.35
N ALA A 10 21.35 52.63 18.38
CA ALA A 10 20.28 51.68 18.64
C ALA A 10 20.83 50.47 19.40
N VAL A 11 20.22 50.12 20.53
CA VAL A 11 20.48 48.87 21.23
C VAL A 11 19.87 47.74 20.41
N ASP A 12 20.72 46.85 19.90
CA ASP A 12 20.34 45.71 19.08
C ASP A 12 19.67 44.64 19.97
N TYR A 13 18.36 44.48 19.86
CA TYR A 13 17.60 43.41 20.51
C TYR A 13 17.65 42.14 19.64
N SER A 14 18.86 41.67 19.35
CA SER A 14 19.10 40.36 18.79
C SER A 14 18.86 39.31 19.88
N TYR A 15 17.84 38.47 19.71
CA TYR A 15 17.73 37.20 20.43
C TYR A 15 19.04 36.43 20.23
N GLY A 16 19.80 36.21 21.32
CA GLY A 16 21.08 35.52 21.27
C GLY A 16 20.98 34.21 20.49
N GLN A 17 21.62 34.17 19.32
CA GLN A 17 21.91 32.94 18.61
C GLN A 17 22.79 32.06 19.49
N TYR A 18 22.38 30.82 19.73
CA TYR A 18 23.30 29.80 20.23
C TYR A 18 24.48 29.70 19.25
N PRO A 19 25.74 29.68 19.73
CA PRO A 19 26.89 29.55 18.84
C PRO A 19 26.83 28.19 18.13
N ASN A 20 26.72 28.28 16.81
CA ASN A 20 26.76 27.16 15.89
C ASN A 20 28.23 26.74 15.72
N GLN A 21 28.66 25.61 16.29
CA GLN A 21 29.97 25.03 15.98
C GLN A 21 29.83 24.02 14.84
N THR A 22 30.29 24.44 13.67
CA THR A 22 30.52 23.60 12.49
C THR A 22 31.79 22.76 12.66
N GLY A 23 31.70 21.44 12.45
CA GLY A 23 32.85 20.62 12.03
C GLY A 23 33.18 19.37 12.85
N THR A 24 32.72 18.22 12.35
CA THR A 24 33.41 16.91 12.27
C THR A 24 34.04 16.25 13.51
N THR A 25 33.47 15.07 13.85
CA THR A 25 34.09 13.86 14.46
C THR A 25 34.86 14.02 15.76
N GLN A 26 34.23 13.80 16.92
CA GLN A 26 34.93 13.28 18.11
C GLN A 26 34.06 12.35 18.98
N ASN A 27 34.69 11.21 19.26
CA ASN A 27 34.35 10.06 20.10
C ASN A 27 33.51 10.33 21.37
N TYR A 28 32.49 9.50 21.55
CA TYR A 28 31.69 9.37 22.77
C TYR A 28 32.44 8.51 23.81
N SER A 29 33.53 9.01 24.41
CA SER A 29 34.13 8.42 25.61
C SER A 29 35.36 9.20 26.06
N GLN A 30 35.13 10.19 26.92
CA GLN A 30 36.02 10.69 27.99
C GLN A 30 35.77 12.19 28.19
N TYR A 31 34.98 12.52 29.20
CA TYR A 31 35.14 13.78 29.92
C TYR A 31 35.15 13.46 31.43
N PRO A 32 36.16 13.94 32.18
CA PRO A 32 36.23 13.73 33.63
C PRO A 32 35.11 14.48 34.32
N TYR A 33 34.49 13.83 35.30
CA TYR A 33 33.51 14.43 36.19
C TYR A 33 34.23 15.41 37.14
N THR A 34 34.36 16.68 36.76
CA THR A 34 34.72 17.75 37.71
C THR A 34 33.45 18.25 38.39
N SER A 35 33.27 17.82 39.63
CA SER A 35 32.24 18.25 40.56
C SER A 35 32.49 19.71 40.99
N GLU A 36 31.99 20.67 40.22
CA GLU A 36 31.87 22.07 40.65
C GLU A 36 30.49 22.63 40.26
N TYR A 37 29.44 22.08 40.86
CA TYR A 37 28.18 22.82 41.02
C TYR A 37 28.20 23.45 42.41
N PRO A 38 28.17 24.79 42.55
CA PRO A 38 27.83 25.41 43.82
C PRO A 38 26.39 25.00 44.16
N THR A 39 26.20 24.34 45.28
CA THR A 39 24.91 23.85 45.79
C THR A 39 23.94 24.95 46.25
N GLU A 40 24.15 26.20 45.85
CA GLU A 40 23.26 27.32 46.16
C GLU A 40 23.07 28.20 44.91
N SER A 41 22.14 27.80 44.05
CA SER A 41 21.62 28.69 43.00
C SER A 41 20.39 29.43 43.54
N THR A 42 20.60 30.30 44.52
CA THR A 42 19.56 31.21 44.99
C THR A 42 19.35 32.27 43.92
N TRP A 43 18.18 32.25 43.27
CA TRP A 43 17.84 33.25 42.26
C TRP A 43 17.80 34.63 42.94
N ILE A 44 18.81 35.47 42.71
CA ILE A 44 18.86 36.85 43.22
C ILE A 44 17.80 37.66 42.47
N ALA A 45 16.66 37.91 43.10
CA ALA A 45 15.63 38.80 42.56
C ALA A 45 16.21 40.22 42.49
N PRO A 46 16.17 40.90 41.33
CA PRO A 46 16.59 42.29 41.24
C PRO A 46 15.72 43.18 42.14
N GLU A 47 16.35 44.06 42.94
CA GLU A 47 15.67 44.95 43.89
C GLU A 47 14.71 45.97 43.23
N GLN A 48 14.88 46.22 41.92
CA GLN A 48 13.95 47.05 41.14
C GLN A 48 13.63 46.40 39.79
N PRO A 49 12.35 46.41 39.37
CA PRO A 49 11.98 45.98 38.03
C PRO A 49 12.59 46.92 36.99
N PRO A 50 13.05 46.41 35.84
CA PRO A 50 13.58 47.24 34.77
C PRO A 50 12.55 48.28 34.30
N PRO A 51 12.99 49.47 33.86
CA PRO A 51 12.11 50.53 33.39
C PRO A 51 11.22 50.04 32.24
N ARG A 52 9.93 50.40 32.29
CA ARG A 52 8.94 49.97 31.31
C ARG A 52 9.28 50.55 29.93
N PRO A 53 9.33 49.73 28.85
CA PRO A 53 9.59 50.22 27.50
C PRO A 53 8.55 51.28 27.06
N ALA A 54 8.98 52.31 26.33
CA ALA A 54 8.09 53.36 25.80
C ALA A 54 7.26 52.91 24.58
N THR A 55 7.52 51.70 24.05
CA THR A 55 6.74 51.10 22.97
C THR A 55 5.37 50.62 23.47
N PRO A 56 4.27 50.95 22.78
CA PRO A 56 2.93 50.47 23.13
C PRO A 56 2.87 48.95 23.24
N GLU A 57 2.18 48.44 24.27
CA GLU A 57 2.01 47.01 24.49
C GLU A 57 1.07 46.41 23.43
N LYS A 58 1.46 45.26 22.86
CA LYS A 58 0.58 44.49 21.95
C LYS A 58 -0.68 43.99 22.67
N PHE A 59 -0.55 43.69 23.96
CA PHE A 59 -1.63 43.25 24.84
C PHE A 59 -1.55 44.03 26.14
N THR A 60 -2.62 44.73 26.50
CA THR A 60 -2.72 45.57 27.72
C THR A 60 -3.23 44.81 28.95
N MET A 61 -3.53 43.52 28.78
CA MET A 61 -3.98 42.62 29.84
C MET A 61 -3.09 41.37 29.91
N PRO A 62 -2.84 40.82 31.11
CA PRO A 62 -2.21 39.52 31.26
C PRO A 62 -2.97 38.47 30.44
N HIS A 63 -2.22 37.65 29.70
CA HIS A 63 -2.77 36.59 28.87
C HIS A 63 -2.00 35.29 29.11
N ARG A 64 -2.67 34.18 28.84
CA ARG A 64 -2.08 32.85 29.03
C ARG A 64 -0.95 32.65 28.02
N CYS A 65 0.19 32.18 28.50
CA CYS A 65 1.30 31.76 27.66
C CYS A 65 1.60 30.29 27.93
N ALA A 66 1.65 29.46 26.90
CA ALA A 66 2.02 28.06 27.02
C ALA A 66 3.22 27.74 26.13
N ARG A 67 4.14 26.90 26.62
CA ARG A 67 5.30 26.43 25.87
C ARG A 67 5.55 24.95 26.15
N PHE A 68 5.87 24.19 25.11
CA PHE A 68 6.33 22.81 25.25
C PHE A 68 7.79 22.78 25.70
N GLY A 69 8.04 22.06 26.78
CA GLY A 69 9.36 21.79 27.32
C GLY A 69 9.84 20.37 26.96
N PRO A 70 11.13 20.08 27.20
CA PRO A 70 11.66 18.74 27.03
C PRO A 70 11.00 17.73 27.98
N GLY A 71 11.06 16.45 27.62
CA GLY A 71 10.52 15.36 28.45
C GLY A 71 9.00 15.30 28.53
N GLY A 72 8.29 15.87 27.56
CA GLY A 72 6.82 15.77 27.49
C GLY A 72 6.09 16.68 28.47
N HIS A 73 6.67 17.82 28.84
CA HIS A 73 6.02 18.79 29.73
C HIS A 73 5.49 20.00 28.96
N MET A 74 4.38 20.56 29.42
CA MET A 74 3.87 21.86 28.98
C MET A 74 3.88 22.83 30.15
N VAL A 75 4.55 23.96 29.98
CA VAL A 75 4.58 25.03 30.96
C VAL A 75 3.54 26.07 30.56
N GLN A 76 2.63 26.40 31.47
CA GLN A 76 1.55 27.36 31.28
C GLN A 76 1.65 28.46 32.34
N VAL A 77 1.82 29.70 31.89
CA VAL A 77 1.71 30.89 32.76
C VAL A 77 0.25 31.34 32.78
N LEU A 78 -0.33 31.42 33.97
CA LEU A 78 -1.70 31.87 34.16
C LEU A 78 -1.80 33.39 33.97
N PRO A 79 -2.91 33.91 33.41
CA PRO A 79 -3.13 35.34 33.19
C PRO A 79 -3.48 36.09 34.49
N ASN A 80 -2.75 35.81 35.57
CA ASN A 80 -2.94 36.46 36.85
C ASN A 80 -2.34 37.87 36.80
N LEU A 81 -2.89 38.78 37.60
CA LEU A 81 -2.47 40.17 37.70
C LEU A 81 -1.78 40.45 39.05
N PRO A 82 -0.43 40.38 39.12
CA PRO A 82 0.31 40.62 40.36
C PRO A 82 0.07 42.00 40.96
N SER A 83 -0.17 43.01 40.12
CA SER A 83 -0.48 44.37 40.59
C SER A 83 -1.82 44.48 41.34
N ALA A 84 -2.72 43.51 41.16
CA ALA A 84 -3.98 43.41 41.92
C ALA A 84 -3.87 42.42 43.10
N GLY A 85 -2.64 42.03 43.49
CA GLY A 85 -2.40 41.10 44.60
C GLY A 85 -2.60 39.63 44.24
N GLN A 86 -2.78 39.29 42.96
CA GLN A 86 -2.87 37.89 42.54
C GLN A 86 -1.47 37.25 42.45
N PRO A 87 -1.29 35.99 42.89
CA PRO A 87 0.00 35.32 42.78
C PRO A 87 0.37 35.07 41.31
N ALA A 88 1.65 35.27 40.96
CA ALA A 88 2.18 34.87 39.66
C ALA A 88 2.32 33.34 39.62
N LEU A 89 1.33 32.67 39.04
CA LEU A 89 1.26 31.21 39.00
C LEU A 89 1.74 30.66 37.65
N VAL A 90 2.51 29.58 37.73
CA VAL A 90 2.98 28.80 36.59
C VAL A 90 2.59 27.35 36.83
N ASP A 91 1.81 26.79 35.92
CA ASP A 91 1.44 25.39 35.92
C ASP A 91 2.42 24.60 35.05
N ILE A 92 2.85 23.44 35.53
CA ILE A 92 3.65 22.48 34.75
C ILE A 92 2.79 21.23 34.59
N HIS A 93 2.42 20.92 33.35
CA HIS A 93 1.61 19.77 33.01
C HIS A 93 2.46 18.69 32.34
N ASN A 94 2.22 17.43 32.71
CA ASN A 94 2.72 16.28 31.95
C ASN A 94 1.75 16.01 30.78
N LEU A 95 2.27 16.04 29.56
CA LEU A 95 1.48 15.81 28.33
C LEU A 95 0.88 14.41 28.29
N GLU A 96 1.56 13.40 28.81
CA GLU A 96 1.03 12.03 28.84
C GLU A 96 -0.24 11.95 29.69
N THR A 97 -0.27 12.65 30.83
CA THR A 97 -1.46 12.73 31.68
C THR A 97 -2.54 13.57 31.02
N MET A 98 -2.18 14.69 30.38
CA MET A 98 -3.16 15.53 29.68
C MET A 98 -3.82 14.81 28.50
N LEU A 99 -3.08 13.93 27.81
CA LEU A 99 -3.54 13.22 26.62
C LEU A 99 -4.06 11.81 26.93
N GLN A 100 -4.11 11.40 28.20
CA GLN A 100 -4.39 10.02 28.61
C GLN A 100 -5.74 9.48 28.07
N ASP A 101 -6.73 10.36 27.93
CA ASP A 101 -8.09 10.02 27.49
C ASP A 101 -8.28 10.18 25.96
N THR A 102 -7.21 10.53 25.23
CA THR A 102 -7.26 10.64 23.78
C THR A 102 -7.10 9.27 23.12
N SER A 103 -7.84 9.03 22.04
CA SER A 103 -7.73 7.79 21.24
C SER A 103 -6.32 7.58 20.69
N ALA A 104 -5.66 8.67 20.26
CA ALA A 104 -4.30 8.64 19.74
C ALA A 104 -3.29 8.13 20.79
N GLN A 105 -3.41 8.54 22.05
CA GLN A 105 -2.53 8.07 23.13
C GLN A 105 -2.77 6.59 23.43
N ALA A 106 -4.03 6.14 23.42
CA ALA A 106 -4.36 4.72 23.60
C ALA A 106 -3.78 3.86 22.47
N GLU A 107 -3.85 4.33 21.22
CA GLU A 107 -3.25 3.66 20.06
C GLU A 107 -1.71 3.59 20.16
N LEU A 108 -1.07 4.69 20.56
CA LEU A 108 0.39 4.73 20.74
C LEU A 108 0.86 3.75 21.83
N ARG A 109 0.12 3.63 22.93
CA ARG A 109 0.42 2.65 24.01
C ARG A 109 0.19 1.21 23.59
N ALA A 110 -0.76 0.95 22.69
CA ALA A 110 -1.03 -0.39 22.17
C ALA A 110 0.04 -0.87 21.17
N PHE A 111 0.84 0.04 20.62
CA PHE A 111 1.91 -0.29 19.68
C PHE A 111 3.00 -1.13 20.37
N PRO A 112 3.48 -2.23 19.75
CA PRO A 112 4.47 -3.15 20.35
C PRO A 112 5.91 -2.61 20.37
N GLY A 113 6.07 -1.33 20.74
CA GLY A 113 7.35 -0.64 20.90
C GLY A 113 8.09 -0.37 19.58
N PRO A 114 9.23 0.34 19.66
CA PRO A 114 10.15 0.45 18.52
C PRO A 114 10.53 -0.95 18.07
N LEU A 115 10.38 -1.25 16.78
CA LEU A 115 10.44 -2.59 16.22
C LEU A 115 11.88 -3.09 16.05
N VAL A 116 12.63 -3.12 17.16
CA VAL A 116 14.03 -3.51 17.18
C VAL A 116 14.12 -5.03 17.28
N LYS A 117 15.00 -5.64 16.49
CA LYS A 117 15.17 -7.10 16.40
C LYS A 117 15.39 -7.79 17.76
N GLU A 118 16.00 -7.10 18.72
CA GLU A 118 16.38 -7.65 20.03
C GLU A 118 15.27 -7.49 21.08
N ASP A 119 14.40 -6.48 20.94
CA ASP A 119 13.41 -6.11 21.96
C ASP A 119 11.98 -6.49 21.58
N THR A 120 11.65 -6.48 20.29
CA THR A 120 10.27 -6.76 19.84
C THR A 120 10.11 -8.20 19.38
N HIS A 121 9.23 -8.94 20.05
CA HIS A 121 8.87 -10.27 19.59
C HIS A 121 7.96 -10.24 18.37
N LYS A 122 8.28 -11.08 17.38
CA LYS A 122 7.47 -11.30 16.16
C LYS A 122 6.00 -11.61 16.47
N VAL A 123 5.72 -12.32 17.56
CA VAL A 123 4.36 -12.71 17.96
C VAL A 123 3.52 -11.48 18.32
N ASP A 124 4.10 -10.51 19.01
CA ASP A 124 3.39 -9.30 19.44
C ASP A 124 3.02 -8.42 18.24
N VAL A 125 3.92 -8.31 17.28
CA VAL A 125 3.68 -7.64 16.00
C VAL A 125 2.55 -8.30 15.23
N ILE A 126 2.55 -9.64 15.13
CA ILE A 126 1.49 -10.38 14.45
C ILE A 126 0.15 -10.13 15.13
N LYS A 127 0.11 -10.23 16.47
CA LYS A 127 -1.10 -10.02 17.25
C LYS A 127 -1.63 -8.59 17.11
N PHE A 128 -0.75 -7.59 17.18
CA PHE A 128 -1.09 -6.18 16.96
C PHE A 128 -1.70 -5.98 15.56
N SER A 129 -1.05 -6.53 14.53
CA SER A 129 -1.51 -6.41 13.13
C SER A 129 -2.86 -7.10 12.91
N GLN A 130 -3.09 -8.25 13.53
CA GLN A 130 -4.39 -8.95 13.49
C GLN A 130 -5.50 -8.15 14.18
N ASN A 131 -5.21 -7.52 15.32
CA ASN A 131 -6.18 -6.65 15.98
C ASN A 131 -6.52 -5.43 15.11
N LYS A 132 -5.52 -4.82 14.47
CA LYS A 132 -5.74 -3.70 13.54
C LYS A 132 -6.56 -4.11 12.32
N ALA A 133 -6.33 -5.30 11.76
CA ALA A 133 -7.17 -5.83 10.69
C ALA A 133 -8.65 -5.93 11.10
N LEU A 134 -8.92 -6.43 12.32
CA LEU A 134 -10.28 -6.53 12.88
C LEU A 134 -10.91 -5.15 13.15
N GLU A 135 -10.12 -4.17 13.59
CA GLU A 135 -10.56 -2.78 13.75
C GLU A 135 -10.98 -2.17 12.40
N CYS A 136 -10.18 -2.35 11.35
CA CYS A 136 -10.53 -1.88 10.00
C CYS A 136 -11.84 -2.49 9.48
N SER A 137 -12.13 -3.76 9.78
CA SER A 137 -13.40 -4.39 9.41
C SER A 137 -14.61 -3.79 10.14
N ARG A 138 -14.41 -3.19 11.32
CA ARG A 138 -15.47 -2.60 12.15
C ARG A 138 -15.63 -1.09 11.93
N ASP A 139 -14.64 -0.43 11.35
CA ASP A 139 -14.66 1.01 11.11
C ASP A 139 -15.52 1.36 9.89
N ASN A 140 -16.69 1.94 10.13
CA ASN A 140 -17.62 2.36 9.07
C ASN A 140 -17.23 3.67 8.39
N ASN A 141 -16.20 4.39 8.87
CA ASN A 141 -15.74 5.63 8.26
C ASN A 141 -14.78 5.40 7.09
N LEU A 142 -14.23 4.19 6.96
CA LEU A 142 -13.33 3.84 5.86
C LEU A 142 -14.12 3.66 4.56
N LEU A 143 -13.64 4.29 3.49
CA LEU A 143 -14.21 4.15 2.14
C LEU A 143 -14.10 2.70 1.64
N ASP A 144 -12.98 2.03 1.93
CA ASP A 144 -12.70 0.65 1.52
C ASP A 144 -12.10 -0.15 2.69
N ARG A 145 -12.99 -0.68 3.53
CA ARG A 145 -12.67 -1.50 4.71
C ARG A 145 -11.87 -2.74 4.35
N ASP A 146 -12.21 -3.38 3.23
CA ASP A 146 -11.61 -4.63 2.80
C ASP A 146 -10.16 -4.40 2.35
N SER A 147 -9.88 -3.31 1.63
CA SER A 147 -8.50 -2.97 1.26
C SER A 147 -7.66 -2.50 2.44
N ALA A 148 -8.25 -1.77 3.39
CA ALA A 148 -7.55 -1.40 4.63
C ALA A 148 -7.18 -2.63 5.47
N ARG A 149 -8.12 -3.58 5.63
CA ARG A 149 -7.88 -4.87 6.26
C ARG A 149 -6.79 -5.67 5.53
N LEU A 150 -6.84 -5.71 4.20
CA LEU A 150 -5.90 -6.43 3.36
C LEU A 150 -4.45 -5.97 3.57
N LEU A 151 -4.20 -4.68 3.80
CA LEU A 151 -2.85 -4.18 4.14
C LEU A 151 -2.32 -4.80 5.44
N TRP A 152 -3.17 -4.93 6.45
CA TRP A 152 -2.80 -5.57 7.72
C TRP A 152 -2.62 -7.08 7.59
N ASP A 153 -3.48 -7.76 6.84
CA ASP A 153 -3.31 -9.18 6.57
C ASP A 153 -2.03 -9.47 5.75
N PHE A 154 -1.63 -8.54 4.88
CA PHE A 154 -0.34 -8.60 4.18
C PHE A 154 0.85 -8.42 5.12
N ILE A 155 0.77 -7.50 6.08
CA ILE A 155 1.78 -7.36 7.15
C ILE A 155 1.90 -8.66 7.95
N VAL A 156 0.78 -9.29 8.30
CA VAL A 156 0.77 -10.59 9.00
C VAL A 156 1.44 -11.67 8.15
N LEU A 157 1.16 -11.71 6.85
CA LEU A 157 1.79 -12.65 5.91
C LEU A 157 3.31 -12.47 5.87
N LEU A 158 3.78 -11.22 5.73
CA LEU A 158 5.21 -10.87 5.76
C LEU A 158 5.87 -11.30 7.06
N CYS A 159 5.24 -11.03 8.21
CA CYS A 159 5.74 -11.46 9.50
C CYS A 159 5.86 -12.98 9.53
N ARG A 160 4.80 -13.73 9.20
CA ARG A 160 4.76 -15.19 9.24
C ARG A 160 5.87 -15.81 8.39
N GLN A 161 6.03 -15.32 7.15
CA GLN A 161 7.00 -15.83 6.19
C GLN A 161 8.39 -15.14 6.26
N ASN A 162 8.68 -14.39 7.33
CA ASN A 162 9.97 -13.71 7.53
C ASN A 162 10.39 -12.83 6.33
N GLY A 163 9.41 -12.19 5.68
CA GLY A 163 9.58 -11.35 4.50
C GLY A 163 9.80 -12.09 3.18
N THR A 164 9.74 -13.42 3.15
CA THR A 164 9.90 -14.22 1.93
C THR A 164 8.53 -14.63 1.41
N VAL A 165 7.97 -13.81 0.53
CA VAL A 165 6.61 -14.01 -0.02
C VAL A 165 6.68 -14.12 -1.54
N VAL A 166 6.06 -15.14 -2.11
CA VAL A 166 5.98 -15.36 -3.57
C VAL A 166 4.68 -14.75 -4.12
N GLY A 167 4.63 -14.44 -5.41
CA GLY A 167 3.44 -13.87 -6.06
C GLY A 167 2.17 -14.71 -5.84
N THR A 168 2.31 -16.03 -5.74
CA THR A 168 1.23 -16.97 -5.45
C THR A 168 0.65 -16.82 -4.04
N ASP A 169 1.48 -16.56 -3.02
CA ASP A 169 1.02 -16.31 -1.64
C ASP A 169 0.20 -15.01 -1.57
N ILE A 170 0.61 -14.00 -2.33
CA ILE A 170 -0.06 -12.71 -2.40
C ILE A 170 -1.37 -12.83 -3.18
N ALA A 171 -1.38 -13.61 -4.27
CA ALA A 171 -2.58 -13.90 -5.02
C ALA A 171 -3.61 -14.66 -4.17
N ASP A 172 -3.18 -15.62 -3.37
CA ASP A 172 -4.04 -16.29 -2.40
C ASP A 172 -4.62 -15.27 -1.40
N LEU A 173 -3.78 -14.38 -0.85
CA LEU A 173 -4.22 -13.32 0.05
C LEU A 173 -5.29 -12.42 -0.59
N LEU A 174 -5.08 -11.97 -1.83
CA LEU A 174 -6.01 -11.11 -2.58
C LEU A 174 -7.35 -11.78 -2.87
N LEU A 175 -7.34 -13.11 -3.07
CA LEU A 175 -8.51 -13.87 -3.49
C LEU A 175 -9.27 -14.52 -2.34
N LYS A 176 -8.74 -14.55 -1.10
CA LYS A 176 -9.36 -15.23 0.06
C LYS A 176 -10.84 -14.91 0.26
N GLU A 177 -11.23 -13.65 0.14
CA GLU A 177 -12.62 -13.21 0.32
C GLU A 177 -13.45 -13.27 -0.97
N HIS A 178 -12.79 -13.38 -2.13
CA HIS A 178 -13.40 -13.36 -3.47
C HIS A 178 -13.45 -14.72 -4.17
N ARG A 179 -12.99 -15.79 -3.51
CA ARG A 179 -12.93 -17.17 -4.07
C ARG A 179 -14.29 -17.66 -4.56
N SER A 180 -15.39 -17.32 -3.89
CA SER A 180 -16.75 -17.78 -4.25
C SER A 180 -17.32 -17.14 -5.53
N VAL A 181 -16.88 -15.93 -5.87
CA VAL A 181 -17.37 -15.17 -7.05
C VAL A 181 -16.67 -15.64 -8.33
N TRP A 182 -15.40 -16.02 -8.24
CA TRP A 182 -14.57 -16.34 -9.40
C TRP A 182 -14.26 -17.83 -9.58
N LEU A 183 -14.50 -18.65 -8.55
CA LEU A 183 -14.43 -20.11 -8.61
C LEU A 183 -15.76 -20.73 -8.12
N PRO A 184 -16.84 -20.65 -8.92
CA PRO A 184 -18.09 -21.33 -8.57
C PRO A 184 -17.85 -22.84 -8.43
N GLY A 185 -18.11 -23.38 -7.23
CA GLY A 185 -18.17 -24.83 -6.99
C GLY A 185 -16.86 -25.56 -6.66
N LYS A 186 -15.71 -24.89 -6.53
CA LYS A 186 -14.46 -25.55 -6.09
C LYS A 186 -14.18 -25.27 -4.62
N SER A 187 -14.17 -26.32 -3.81
CA SER A 187 -13.87 -26.21 -2.38
C SER A 187 -12.40 -25.81 -2.15
N PRO A 188 -12.05 -25.22 -0.99
CA PRO A 188 -10.68 -24.73 -0.70
C PRO A 188 -9.58 -25.79 -0.86
N ASN A 189 -9.92 -27.08 -0.80
CA ASN A 189 -8.98 -28.19 -0.76
C ASN A 189 -8.61 -28.74 -2.15
N GLU A 190 -9.32 -28.36 -3.21
CA GLU A 190 -9.11 -28.90 -4.57
C GLU A 190 -8.12 -28.08 -5.41
N ALA A 191 -7.79 -26.85 -4.98
CA ALA A 191 -6.85 -25.99 -5.70
C ALA A 191 -5.37 -26.47 -5.60
N ASN A 192 -5.09 -27.48 -4.76
CA ASN A 192 -3.75 -28.03 -4.52
C ASN A 192 -3.52 -29.42 -5.14
N LEU A 193 -4.45 -29.97 -5.92
CA LEU A 193 -4.20 -31.24 -6.62
C LEU A 193 -3.98 -31.00 -8.12
N ILE A 194 -2.71 -30.90 -8.50
CA ILE A 194 -2.30 -31.49 -9.78
C ILE A 194 -2.20 -32.99 -9.50
N ASP A 195 -3.30 -33.71 -9.67
CA ASP A 195 -3.22 -35.16 -9.78
C ASP A 195 -2.67 -35.48 -11.18
N PHE A 196 -1.43 -35.96 -11.24
CA PHE A 196 -0.79 -36.39 -12.48
C PHE A 196 -1.33 -37.74 -12.98
N ASN A 197 -2.32 -38.33 -12.30
CA ASN A 197 -2.99 -39.51 -12.79
C ASN A 197 -4.21 -39.11 -13.63
N ASN A 198 -4.06 -39.26 -14.95
CA ASN A 198 -5.17 -39.39 -15.88
C ASN A 198 -6.20 -40.41 -15.35
N GLU A 199 -7.27 -39.93 -14.74
CA GLU A 199 -8.53 -40.67 -14.66
C GLU A 199 -9.66 -39.62 -14.82
N PRO A 200 -10.50 -39.72 -15.87
CA PRO A 200 -11.66 -38.86 -15.99
C PRO A 200 -12.61 -39.18 -14.84
N LEU A 201 -12.88 -38.17 -14.01
CA LEU A 201 -13.85 -38.23 -12.91
C LEU A 201 -15.12 -38.96 -13.36
N SER A 202 -15.32 -40.14 -12.80
CA SER A 202 -16.46 -41.02 -13.01
C SER A 202 -17.75 -40.24 -12.76
N GLN A 203 -18.51 -40.04 -13.84
CA GLN A 203 -19.92 -39.67 -13.80
C GLN A 203 -20.66 -40.62 -12.87
N ALA A 204 -21.59 -40.06 -12.10
CA ALA A 204 -22.45 -40.76 -11.19
C ALA A 204 -23.12 -41.98 -11.86
N GLU A 205 -23.16 -43.06 -11.09
CA GLU A 205 -23.82 -44.35 -11.26
C GLU A 205 -24.94 -44.39 -12.32
N GLU A 206 -24.70 -45.12 -13.42
CA GLU A 206 -25.74 -45.83 -14.15
C GLU A 206 -25.37 -47.33 -14.24
N GLU A 207 -26.34 -48.15 -13.88
CA GLU A 207 -26.30 -49.61 -13.74
C GLU A 207 -25.94 -50.38 -15.04
N PRO A 208 -25.55 -51.66 -14.94
CA PRO A 208 -24.62 -52.31 -15.87
C PRO A 208 -25.33 -53.02 -17.02
N GLY A 209 -24.81 -52.83 -18.24
CA GLY A 209 -25.14 -53.72 -19.35
C GLY A 209 -24.74 -53.23 -20.73
N ALA A 210 -23.46 -53.34 -21.09
CA ALA A 210 -23.05 -53.63 -22.47
C ALA A 210 -21.54 -53.91 -22.56
N GLY A 211 -21.20 -54.99 -23.23
CA GLY A 211 -19.83 -55.43 -23.52
C GLY A 211 -19.08 -54.58 -24.56
N PRO A 212 -17.91 -55.06 -25.01
CA PRO A 212 -16.76 -54.22 -25.31
C PRO A 212 -16.68 -53.70 -26.75
N LEU A 213 -16.06 -52.52 -26.86
CA LEU A 213 -15.24 -52.00 -27.96
C LEU A 213 -15.85 -52.00 -29.38
N SER A 214 -16.35 -50.84 -29.79
CA SER A 214 -16.32 -50.42 -31.20
C SER A 214 -15.73 -49.01 -31.30
N LEU A 215 -14.43 -48.98 -31.58
CA LEU A 215 -13.68 -47.82 -32.02
C LEU A 215 -14.25 -47.43 -33.40
N LEU A 216 -14.79 -46.20 -33.53
CA LEU A 216 -15.41 -45.61 -34.73
C LEU A 216 -16.92 -45.88 -34.91
N SER A 217 -17.77 -45.06 -34.27
CA SER A 217 -18.88 -44.31 -34.91
C SER A 217 -19.73 -43.62 -33.84
N ASP A 218 -20.11 -42.37 -34.12
CA ASP A 218 -21.29 -41.71 -33.57
C ASP A 218 -21.35 -41.31 -32.09
N THR A 219 -20.27 -40.76 -31.55
CA THR A 219 -20.40 -39.79 -30.45
C THR A 219 -20.66 -38.39 -31.02
N PHE A 220 -21.86 -38.18 -31.58
CA PHE A 220 -22.41 -36.83 -31.69
C PHE A 220 -22.69 -36.35 -30.26
N MET A 221 -21.66 -35.82 -29.62
CA MET A 221 -21.84 -34.80 -28.61
C MET A 221 -22.82 -33.78 -29.19
N THR A 222 -23.82 -33.38 -28.41
CA THR A 222 -24.76 -32.30 -28.71
C THR A 222 -24.02 -30.98 -28.83
N VAL A 223 -23.27 -30.84 -29.91
CA VAL A 223 -22.70 -29.60 -30.38
C VAL A 223 -23.91 -28.75 -30.81
N PRO A 224 -24.05 -27.50 -30.34
CA PRO A 224 -25.10 -26.61 -30.84
C PRO A 224 -25.09 -26.69 -32.37
N GLU A 225 -26.22 -26.99 -33.03
CA GLU A 225 -26.26 -27.27 -34.48
C GLU A 225 -25.53 -26.21 -35.34
N ASN A 226 -25.45 -24.98 -34.83
CA ASN A 226 -24.71 -23.86 -35.41
C ASN A 226 -23.19 -24.10 -35.45
N LEU A 227 -22.58 -24.67 -34.42
CA LEU A 227 -21.12 -24.88 -34.35
C LEU A 227 -20.65 -25.97 -35.33
N GLY A 228 -21.48 -26.99 -35.59
CA GLY A 228 -21.23 -27.99 -36.63
C GLY A 228 -21.22 -27.39 -38.04
N LYS A 229 -22.22 -26.55 -38.35
CA LYS A 229 -22.32 -25.85 -39.64
C LYS A 229 -21.15 -24.89 -39.89
N GLU A 230 -20.74 -24.14 -38.86
CA GLU A 230 -19.59 -23.23 -38.96
C GLU A 230 -18.26 -23.99 -39.15
N THR A 231 -18.14 -25.19 -38.58
CA THR A 231 -16.97 -26.06 -38.78
C THR A 231 -16.94 -26.63 -40.20
N GLU A 232 -18.08 -27.00 -40.77
CA GLU A 232 -18.15 -27.45 -42.17
C GLU A 232 -17.75 -26.33 -43.14
N ARG A 233 -18.28 -25.12 -42.92
CA ARG A 233 -17.90 -23.94 -43.70
C ARG A 233 -16.40 -23.64 -43.63
N PHE A 234 -15.80 -23.80 -42.44
CA PHE A 234 -14.35 -23.67 -42.28
C PHE A 234 -13.59 -24.73 -43.10
N ARG A 235 -14.06 -25.99 -43.10
CA ARG A 235 -13.49 -27.07 -43.91
C ARG A 235 -13.59 -26.77 -45.40
N GLU A 236 -14.75 -26.37 -45.89
CA GLU A 236 -14.96 -26.01 -47.30
C GLU A 236 -13.97 -24.92 -47.75
N LEU A 237 -13.84 -23.84 -46.99
CA LEU A 237 -12.90 -22.76 -47.32
C LEU A 237 -11.44 -23.23 -47.39
N LEU A 238 -11.06 -24.18 -46.53
CA LEU A 238 -9.73 -24.78 -46.56
C LEU A 238 -9.53 -25.74 -47.74
N LEU A 239 -10.55 -26.52 -48.11
CA LEU A 239 -10.51 -27.38 -49.29
C LEU A 239 -10.27 -26.57 -50.58
N PHE A 240 -10.83 -25.37 -50.65
CA PHE A 240 -10.57 -24.43 -51.75
C PHE A 240 -9.26 -23.64 -51.61
N GLY A 241 -8.42 -23.94 -50.61
CA GLY A 241 -7.13 -23.28 -50.37
C GLY A 241 -7.23 -21.84 -49.83
N ARG A 242 -8.43 -21.36 -49.47
CA ARG A 242 -8.69 -19.98 -49.03
C ARG A 242 -8.42 -19.80 -47.53
N LYS A 243 -7.16 -19.98 -47.14
CA LYS A 243 -6.73 -19.95 -45.72
C LYS A 243 -7.09 -18.66 -44.98
N LYS A 244 -7.00 -17.49 -45.64
CA LYS A 244 -7.33 -16.19 -45.04
C LYS A 244 -8.83 -16.05 -44.77
N ASP A 245 -9.66 -16.50 -45.69
CA ASP A 245 -11.13 -16.42 -45.57
C ASP A 245 -11.62 -17.42 -44.52
N ALA A 246 -11.04 -18.63 -44.50
CA ALA A 246 -11.29 -19.63 -43.47
C ALA A 246 -10.97 -19.06 -42.07
N LEU A 247 -9.83 -18.40 -41.92
CA LEU A 247 -9.42 -17.79 -40.66
C LEU A 247 -10.39 -16.69 -40.19
N GLU A 248 -10.80 -15.78 -41.07
CA GLU A 248 -11.77 -14.73 -40.72
C GLU A 248 -13.16 -15.31 -40.40
N ALA A 249 -13.59 -16.36 -41.11
CA ALA A 249 -14.84 -17.05 -40.82
C ALA A 249 -14.80 -17.69 -39.42
N ALA A 250 -13.72 -18.42 -39.09
CA ALA A 250 -13.54 -19.05 -37.78
C ALA A 250 -13.49 -18.04 -36.63
N MET A 251 -12.84 -16.88 -36.82
CA MET A 251 -12.84 -15.83 -35.80
C MET A 251 -14.22 -15.22 -35.57
N LYS A 252 -15.04 -15.07 -36.62
CA LYS A 252 -16.40 -14.52 -36.50
C LYS A 252 -17.37 -15.48 -35.84
N SER A 253 -17.20 -16.78 -36.06
CA SER A 253 -18.05 -17.82 -35.47
C SER A 253 -17.58 -18.30 -34.10
N GLY A 254 -16.46 -17.79 -33.57
CA GLY A 254 -15.93 -18.18 -32.27
C GLY A 254 -15.20 -19.52 -32.26
N LEU A 255 -14.84 -20.07 -33.43
CA LEU A 255 -14.05 -21.30 -33.59
C LEU A 255 -12.56 -21.06 -33.29
N TRP A 256 -12.26 -20.53 -32.11
CA TRP A 256 -10.92 -20.05 -31.73
C TRP A 256 -9.86 -21.16 -31.74
N GLY A 257 -10.21 -22.40 -31.34
CA GLY A 257 -9.27 -23.53 -31.42
C GLY A 257 -8.76 -23.79 -32.84
N HIS A 258 -9.67 -23.82 -33.82
CA HIS A 258 -9.32 -23.97 -35.24
C HIS A 258 -8.58 -22.74 -35.79
N ALA A 259 -9.03 -21.53 -35.42
CA ALA A 259 -8.42 -20.28 -35.85
C ALA A 259 -6.98 -20.13 -35.34
N LEU A 260 -6.74 -20.41 -34.05
CA LEU A 260 -5.42 -20.33 -33.43
C LEU A 260 -4.46 -21.39 -33.99
N LEU A 261 -4.94 -22.63 -34.18
CA LEU A 261 -4.14 -23.69 -34.77
C LEU A 261 -3.71 -23.33 -36.20
N LEU A 262 -4.67 -22.89 -37.05
CA LEU A 262 -4.36 -22.46 -38.41
C LEU A 262 -3.40 -21.28 -38.41
N ALA A 263 -3.64 -20.25 -37.58
CA ALA A 263 -2.81 -19.06 -37.51
C ALA A 263 -1.38 -19.35 -37.03
N SER A 264 -1.19 -20.34 -36.15
CA SER A 264 0.14 -20.76 -35.67
C SER A 264 1.05 -21.31 -36.79
N LYS A 265 0.45 -21.80 -37.88
CA LYS A 265 1.15 -22.31 -39.08
C LYS A 265 1.18 -21.30 -40.23
N MET A 266 0.67 -20.08 -40.00
CA MET A 266 0.78 -18.96 -40.94
C MET A 266 1.99 -18.08 -40.57
N ASP A 267 1.97 -16.80 -40.94
CA ASP A 267 2.98 -15.83 -40.56
C ASP A 267 2.79 -15.30 -39.12
N SER A 268 3.89 -14.88 -38.50
CA SER A 268 3.92 -14.36 -37.12
C SER A 268 2.96 -13.18 -36.90
N ARG A 269 2.79 -12.31 -37.90
CA ARG A 269 1.87 -11.16 -37.81
C ARG A 269 0.41 -11.62 -37.77
N THR A 270 0.03 -12.59 -38.60
CA THR A 270 -1.30 -13.20 -38.55
C THR A 270 -1.56 -13.88 -37.22
N HIS A 271 -0.61 -14.67 -36.71
CA HIS A 271 -0.73 -15.31 -35.39
C HIS A 271 -0.96 -14.29 -34.26
N ALA A 272 -0.13 -13.24 -34.18
CA ALA A 272 -0.28 -12.19 -33.18
C ALA A 272 -1.62 -11.44 -33.27
N ARG A 273 -2.12 -11.22 -34.50
CA ARG A 273 -3.43 -10.58 -34.74
C ARG A 273 -4.58 -11.44 -34.21
N VAL A 274 -4.55 -12.75 -34.48
CA VAL A 274 -5.59 -13.68 -34.01
C VAL A 274 -5.55 -13.81 -32.49
N MET A 275 -4.36 -13.92 -31.90
CA MET A 275 -4.18 -13.91 -30.43
C MET A 275 -4.78 -12.64 -29.79
N THR A 276 -4.52 -11.47 -30.36
CA THR A 276 -5.09 -10.20 -29.87
C THR A 276 -6.62 -10.20 -29.98
N ARG A 277 -7.17 -10.68 -31.10
CA ARG A 277 -8.63 -10.74 -31.31
C ARG A 277 -9.30 -11.73 -30.36
N PHE A 278 -8.67 -12.87 -30.10
CA PHE A 278 -9.13 -13.85 -29.13
C PHE A 278 -9.16 -13.27 -27.71
N ALA A 279 -8.07 -12.63 -27.26
CA ALA A 279 -8.02 -12.00 -25.95
C ALA A 279 -9.11 -10.92 -25.77
N ASN A 280 -9.39 -10.16 -26.82
CA ASN A 280 -10.44 -9.14 -26.83
C ASN A 280 -11.86 -9.71 -27.00
N SER A 281 -12.01 -11.00 -27.30
CA SER A 281 -13.32 -11.67 -27.36
C SER A 281 -13.85 -12.07 -25.98
N LEU A 282 -12.96 -12.13 -24.99
CA LEU A 282 -13.31 -12.32 -23.59
C LEU A 282 -13.95 -11.06 -23.00
N PRO A 283 -14.78 -11.19 -21.94
CA PRO A 283 -15.29 -10.05 -21.20
C PRO A 283 -14.15 -9.13 -20.73
N ILE A 284 -14.38 -7.82 -20.81
CA ILE A 284 -13.34 -6.83 -20.49
C ILE A 284 -12.87 -6.90 -19.04
N ASN A 285 -13.75 -7.32 -18.14
CA ASN A 285 -13.51 -7.51 -16.71
C ASN A 285 -13.00 -8.93 -16.35
N ASP A 286 -12.73 -9.79 -17.34
CA ASP A 286 -12.21 -11.13 -17.07
C ASP A 286 -10.70 -11.07 -16.77
N PRO A 287 -10.22 -11.59 -15.62
CA PRO A 287 -8.80 -11.70 -15.33
C PRO A 287 -7.98 -12.42 -16.40
N LEU A 288 -8.60 -13.34 -17.17
CA LEU A 288 -7.94 -13.99 -18.32
C LEU A 288 -7.53 -12.99 -19.40
N GLN A 289 -8.32 -11.93 -19.62
CA GLN A 289 -7.93 -10.88 -20.54
C GLN A 289 -6.68 -10.13 -20.04
N THR A 290 -6.54 -9.96 -18.72
CA THR A 290 -5.36 -9.33 -18.10
C THR A 290 -4.10 -10.13 -18.38
N VAL A 291 -4.12 -11.45 -18.16
CA VAL A 291 -2.92 -12.29 -18.40
C VAL A 291 -2.57 -12.34 -19.88
N TYR A 292 -3.55 -12.45 -20.78
CA TYR A 292 -3.27 -12.50 -22.21
C TYR A 292 -2.66 -11.19 -22.75
N GLN A 293 -3.10 -10.04 -22.25
CA GLN A 293 -2.49 -8.76 -22.59
C GLN A 293 -1.06 -8.64 -22.05
N LEU A 294 -0.82 -9.10 -20.82
CA LEU A 294 0.51 -9.11 -20.19
C LEU A 294 1.48 -10.04 -20.93
N MET A 295 1.07 -11.28 -21.22
CA MET A 295 1.86 -12.24 -22.00
C MET A 295 2.17 -11.76 -23.42
N SER A 296 1.34 -10.85 -23.96
CA SER A 296 1.58 -10.18 -25.24
C SER A 296 2.56 -8.99 -25.14
N GLY A 297 3.15 -8.75 -23.97
CA GLY A 297 4.09 -7.65 -23.72
C GLY A 297 3.43 -6.27 -23.69
N ARG A 298 2.13 -6.20 -23.41
CA ARG A 298 1.37 -4.94 -23.37
C ARG A 298 0.84 -4.69 -21.97
N MET A 299 0.72 -3.41 -21.61
CA MET A 299 0.05 -3.03 -20.37
C MET A 299 -1.42 -3.41 -20.47
N PRO A 300 -1.96 -4.20 -19.53
CA PRO A 300 -3.35 -4.60 -19.55
C PRO A 300 -4.28 -3.41 -19.26
N ALA A 301 -5.46 -3.43 -19.88
CA ALA A 301 -6.47 -2.39 -19.67
C ALA A 301 -6.96 -2.33 -18.21
N SER A 302 -6.84 -3.44 -17.47
CA SER A 302 -7.14 -3.50 -16.04
C SER A 302 -6.32 -2.51 -15.22
N ALA A 303 -5.08 -2.21 -15.60
CA ALA A 303 -4.23 -1.26 -14.87
C ALA A 303 -4.68 0.21 -15.02
N THR A 304 -5.35 0.57 -16.12
CA THR A 304 -5.79 1.95 -16.38
C THR A 304 -7.26 2.18 -16.06
N CYS A 305 -8.05 1.12 -15.88
CA CYS A 305 -9.51 1.23 -15.74
C CYS A 305 -10.06 0.53 -14.48
N CYS A 306 -9.24 -0.17 -13.69
CA CYS A 306 -9.65 -0.85 -12.45
C CYS A 306 -10.42 0.08 -11.49
N GLY A 307 -11.54 -0.40 -10.94
CA GLY A 307 -12.41 0.37 -10.03
C GLY A 307 -13.44 1.27 -10.73
N GLU A 308 -13.63 1.16 -12.05
CA GLU A 308 -14.87 1.64 -12.68
C GLU A 308 -15.98 0.63 -12.42
N GLU A 309 -17.24 1.08 -12.38
CA GLU A 309 -18.41 0.20 -12.18
C GLU A 309 -18.43 -0.97 -13.18
N LYS A 310 -17.95 -0.74 -14.40
CA LYS A 310 -17.87 -1.75 -15.47
C LYS A 310 -16.72 -2.75 -15.31
N TRP A 311 -15.64 -2.37 -14.62
CA TRP A 311 -14.43 -3.19 -14.47
C TRP A 311 -14.47 -4.07 -13.22
N GLY A 312 -15.20 -3.65 -12.18
CA GLY A 312 -15.32 -4.42 -10.94
C GLY A 312 -14.08 -4.34 -10.05
N ASP A 313 -13.86 -5.40 -9.26
CA ASP A 313 -12.78 -5.46 -8.26
C ASP A 313 -11.39 -5.56 -8.92
N TRP A 314 -10.43 -4.81 -8.39
CA TRP A 314 -9.03 -4.80 -8.83
C TRP A 314 -8.24 -6.03 -8.37
N ARG A 315 -8.65 -6.68 -7.28
CA ARG A 315 -7.90 -7.77 -6.64
C ARG A 315 -7.61 -8.96 -7.56
N PRO A 316 -8.59 -9.50 -8.33
CA PRO A 316 -8.32 -10.62 -9.24
C PRO A 316 -7.35 -10.25 -10.36
N HIS A 317 -7.40 -9.02 -10.86
CA HIS A 317 -6.48 -8.53 -11.88
C HIS A 317 -5.05 -8.41 -11.35
N LEU A 318 -4.88 -7.86 -10.14
CA LEU A 318 -3.56 -7.82 -9.52
C LEU A 318 -3.03 -9.22 -9.21
N ALA A 319 -3.86 -10.12 -8.70
CA ALA A 319 -3.50 -11.51 -8.42
C ALA A 319 -3.01 -12.22 -9.69
N MET A 320 -3.66 -11.96 -10.82
CA MET A 320 -3.28 -12.50 -12.13
C MET A 320 -1.91 -12.00 -12.59
N VAL A 321 -1.65 -10.69 -12.45
CA VAL A 321 -0.35 -10.08 -12.78
C VAL A 321 0.76 -10.64 -11.87
N LEU A 322 0.52 -10.74 -10.56
CA LEU A 322 1.52 -11.21 -9.59
C LEU A 322 1.85 -12.69 -9.71
N SER A 323 0.89 -13.53 -10.12
CA SER A 323 1.10 -14.98 -10.29
C SER A 323 1.76 -15.32 -11.62
N ASN A 324 1.64 -14.43 -12.62
CA ASN A 324 2.14 -14.63 -13.98
C ASN A 324 3.15 -13.54 -14.36
N LEU A 325 3.99 -13.14 -13.41
CA LEU A 325 5.07 -12.19 -13.66
C LEU A 325 5.95 -12.73 -14.79
N THR A 326 6.23 -11.85 -15.73
CA THR A 326 7.01 -12.17 -16.92
C THR A 326 8.49 -11.89 -16.67
N HIS A 327 9.37 -12.32 -17.57
CA HIS A 327 10.78 -11.92 -17.49
C HIS A 327 11.00 -10.42 -17.76
N THR A 328 9.96 -9.68 -18.18
CA THR A 328 9.98 -8.23 -18.39
C THR A 328 9.58 -7.47 -17.13
N LEU A 329 10.44 -7.50 -16.12
CA LEU A 329 10.23 -6.85 -14.81
C LEU A 329 9.78 -5.38 -14.91
N ASP A 330 10.31 -4.62 -15.88
CA ASP A 330 9.94 -3.21 -16.09
C ASP A 330 8.47 -3.01 -16.48
N LEU A 331 7.90 -3.94 -17.27
CA LEU A 331 6.51 -3.88 -17.67
C LEU A 331 5.61 -4.24 -16.49
N ASP A 332 5.97 -5.28 -15.74
CA ASP A 332 5.18 -5.76 -14.61
C ASP A 332 5.11 -4.70 -13.49
N THR A 333 6.27 -4.17 -13.07
CA THR A 333 6.33 -3.12 -12.05
C THR A 333 5.58 -1.86 -12.48
N ARG A 334 5.72 -1.44 -13.75
CA ARG A 334 4.97 -0.29 -14.30
C ARG A 334 3.47 -0.54 -14.32
N THR A 335 3.04 -1.76 -14.69
CA THR A 335 1.63 -2.15 -14.73
C THR A 335 1.01 -2.05 -13.34
N ILE A 336 1.69 -2.62 -12.34
CA ILE A 336 1.22 -2.60 -10.95
C ILE A 336 1.19 -1.16 -10.41
N ALA A 337 2.23 -0.35 -10.68
CA ALA A 337 2.26 1.05 -10.27
C ALA A 337 1.14 1.89 -10.94
N THR A 338 0.86 1.63 -12.22
CA THR A 338 -0.23 2.30 -12.96
C THR A 338 -1.60 1.92 -12.41
N MET A 339 -1.81 0.65 -12.02
CA MET A 339 -2.99 0.22 -11.31
C MET A 339 -3.17 0.99 -9.98
N GLY A 340 -2.09 1.16 -9.23
CA GLY A 340 -2.08 1.98 -8.02
C GLY A 340 -2.43 3.44 -8.27
N ASP A 341 -1.92 4.03 -9.35
CA ASP A 341 -2.26 5.41 -9.75
C ASP A 341 -3.74 5.57 -10.08
N THR A 342 -4.31 4.61 -10.83
CA THR A 342 -5.74 4.58 -11.15
C THR A 342 -6.59 4.48 -9.88
N LEU A 343 -6.26 3.58 -8.95
CA LEU A 343 -6.98 3.42 -7.68
C LEU A 343 -6.87 4.66 -6.80
N ALA A 344 -5.68 5.28 -6.72
CA ALA A 344 -5.47 6.51 -5.98
C ALA A 344 -6.30 7.68 -6.54
N SER A 345 -6.46 7.76 -7.87
CA SER A 345 -7.29 8.78 -8.53
C SER A 345 -8.78 8.67 -8.16
N LYS A 346 -9.22 7.48 -7.74
CA LYS A 346 -10.59 7.18 -7.29
C LYS A 346 -10.79 7.32 -5.78
N GLY A 347 -9.74 7.69 -5.05
CA GLY A 347 -9.78 7.80 -3.58
C GLY A 347 -9.62 6.47 -2.84
N LEU A 348 -9.33 5.37 -3.54
CA LEU A 348 -9.06 4.04 -2.94
C LEU A 348 -7.59 3.96 -2.51
N ILE A 349 -7.25 4.68 -1.44
CA ILE A 349 -5.86 4.87 -1.00
C ILE A 349 -5.23 3.58 -0.48
N ASP A 350 -5.97 2.78 0.30
CA ASP A 350 -5.46 1.51 0.83
C ASP A 350 -5.12 0.52 -0.30
N ALA A 351 -6.01 0.41 -1.28
CA ALA A 351 -5.80 -0.40 -2.49
C ALA A 351 -4.61 0.09 -3.31
N ALA A 352 -4.50 1.41 -3.50
CA ALA A 352 -3.37 2.01 -4.21
C ALA A 352 -2.03 1.75 -3.50
N HIS A 353 -1.99 1.90 -2.17
CA HIS A 353 -0.81 1.58 -1.37
C HIS A 353 -0.44 0.11 -1.45
N PHE A 354 -1.41 -0.80 -1.49
CA PHE A 354 -1.15 -2.22 -1.73
C PHE A 354 -0.45 -2.43 -3.08
N CYS A 355 -0.95 -1.82 -4.16
CA CYS A 355 -0.28 -1.86 -5.46
C CYS A 355 1.14 -1.28 -5.40
N TYR A 356 1.35 -0.14 -4.76
CA TYR A 356 2.69 0.45 -4.63
C TYR A 356 3.66 -0.44 -3.85
N LEU A 357 3.20 -1.12 -2.79
CA LEU A 357 4.00 -2.12 -2.08
C LEU A 357 4.40 -3.28 -3.00
N MET A 358 3.47 -3.76 -3.83
CA MET A 358 3.73 -4.83 -4.80
C MET A 358 4.68 -4.41 -5.92
N ALA A 359 4.59 -3.15 -6.35
CA ALA A 359 5.51 -2.53 -7.29
C ALA A 359 6.85 -2.11 -6.66
N GLN A 360 7.07 -2.38 -5.37
CA GLN A 360 8.28 -1.99 -4.62
C GLN A 360 8.58 -0.48 -4.67
N VAL A 361 7.53 0.35 -4.66
CA VAL A 361 7.67 1.79 -4.57
C VAL A 361 8.06 2.16 -3.14
N GLY A 362 9.21 2.81 -2.99
CA GLY A 362 9.71 3.26 -1.69
C GLY A 362 8.84 4.34 -1.04
N LEU A 363 8.96 4.46 0.28
CA LEU A 363 8.35 5.55 1.05
C LEU A 363 9.06 6.87 0.73
N GLY A 364 8.28 7.87 0.38
CA GLY A 364 8.76 9.20 0.03
C GLY A 364 8.70 10.20 1.19
N VAL A 365 9.16 11.43 0.92
CA VAL A 365 9.11 12.54 1.87
C VAL A 365 7.79 13.30 1.72
N TYR A 366 7.11 13.57 2.84
CA TYR A 366 5.82 14.28 2.89
C TYR A 366 5.80 15.61 2.11
N THR A 367 6.90 16.36 2.13
CA THR A 367 6.99 17.67 1.45
C THR A 367 6.93 17.58 -0.07
N LYS A 368 7.20 16.39 -0.66
CA LYS A 368 7.23 16.19 -2.10
C LYS A 368 5.88 15.69 -2.60
N LYS A 369 5.06 16.57 -3.17
CA LYS A 369 3.71 16.23 -3.70
C LYS A 369 3.67 15.10 -4.74
N SER A 370 4.78 14.82 -5.42
CA SER A 370 4.87 13.75 -6.41
C SER A 370 5.09 12.36 -5.79
N THR A 371 5.22 12.24 -4.47
CA THR A 371 5.34 10.94 -3.82
C THR A 371 4.07 10.13 -3.99
N LYS A 372 4.25 8.81 -4.18
CA LYS A 372 3.13 7.89 -4.30
C LYS A 372 2.63 7.45 -2.92
N MET A 373 3.56 7.28 -1.98
CA MET A 373 3.31 6.78 -0.63
C MET A 373 4.30 7.41 0.35
N VAL A 374 3.84 7.76 1.55
CA VAL A 374 4.66 8.32 2.64
C VAL A 374 4.39 7.53 3.92
N LEU A 375 3.12 7.44 4.27
CA LEU A 375 2.60 6.56 5.31
C LEU A 375 1.52 5.68 4.70
N ILE A 376 1.55 4.39 5.04
CA ILE A 376 0.61 3.40 4.51
C ILE A 376 -0.77 3.64 5.13
N GLY A 377 -1.80 3.42 4.33
CA GLY A 377 -3.20 3.77 4.62
C GLY A 377 -3.51 5.27 4.72
N SER A 378 -2.54 6.18 4.56
CA SER A 378 -2.75 7.62 4.76
C SER A 378 -2.60 8.46 3.49
N ASN A 379 -3.57 9.33 3.22
CA ASN A 379 -3.50 10.23 2.08
C ASN A 379 -2.72 11.52 2.42
N HIS A 380 -1.41 11.50 2.15
CA HIS A 380 -0.52 12.64 2.36
C HIS A 380 -0.83 13.87 1.49
N ARG A 381 -1.74 13.78 0.51
CA ARG A 381 -2.16 14.92 -0.32
C ARG A 381 -3.27 15.76 0.31
N ILE A 382 -3.92 15.24 1.35
CA ILE A 382 -4.96 15.93 2.10
C ILE A 382 -4.31 16.53 3.35
N TRP A 383 -4.56 17.82 3.62
CA TRP A 383 -3.95 18.57 4.72
C TRP A 383 -4.33 18.01 6.11
N ASP A 384 -5.44 17.27 6.20
CA ASP A 384 -5.89 16.53 7.39
C ASP A 384 -5.09 15.25 7.69
N CYS A 385 -3.89 15.08 7.13
CA CYS A 385 -3.03 13.94 7.44
C CYS A 385 -2.34 14.06 8.84
N MET A 386 -2.48 15.21 9.52
CA MET A 386 -1.86 15.47 10.83
C MET A 386 -2.34 14.61 12.01
N PRO A 387 -3.63 14.20 12.12
CA PRO A 387 -4.07 13.28 13.17
C PRO A 387 -3.56 11.84 12.97
N TYR A 388 -3.24 11.45 11.73
CA TYR A 388 -2.79 10.11 11.36
C TYR A 388 -1.26 10.00 11.26
N LEU A 389 -0.53 11.11 11.40
CA LEU A 389 0.93 11.18 11.35
C LEU A 389 1.62 10.42 12.50
N PHE A 390 0.85 9.92 13.47
CA PHE A 390 1.31 9.05 14.56
C PHE A 390 0.84 7.60 14.43
N ASN A 391 0.64 7.09 13.21
CA ASN A 391 0.28 5.68 13.07
C ASN A 391 1.51 4.76 12.98
N SER A 392 1.66 3.93 14.02
CA SER A 392 2.33 2.62 14.18
C SER A 392 2.94 1.93 12.94
N VAL A 393 2.41 2.15 11.75
CA VAL A 393 2.87 1.60 10.47
C VAL A 393 4.19 2.23 9.98
N PHE A 394 4.54 3.47 10.39
CA PHE A 394 5.74 4.18 9.92
C PHE A 394 7.05 3.44 10.24
N HIS A 395 7.15 2.85 11.44
CA HIS A 395 8.33 2.05 11.80
C HIS A 395 8.30 0.64 11.23
N PHE A 396 7.10 0.07 11.00
CA PHE A 396 6.95 -1.33 10.60
C PHE A 396 7.47 -1.63 9.20
N LEU A 397 7.22 -0.75 8.23
CA LEU A 397 7.56 -1.02 6.83
C LEU A 397 8.85 -0.37 6.33
N THR A 398 9.38 0.65 7.01
CA THR A 398 10.71 1.20 6.68
C THR A 398 11.80 0.13 6.86
N GLU A 399 11.66 -0.75 7.86
CA GLU A 399 12.61 -1.85 8.11
C GLU A 399 12.32 -3.12 7.29
N VAL A 400 11.04 -3.41 7.00
CA VAL A 400 10.66 -4.56 6.16
C VAL A 400 10.92 -4.31 4.67
N HIS A 401 10.75 -3.07 4.19
CA HIS A 401 11.07 -2.69 2.81
C HIS A 401 12.58 -2.77 2.52
N GLY A 402 13.43 -2.43 3.49
CA GLY A 402 14.88 -2.64 3.40
C GLY A 402 15.29 -4.12 3.25
N LYS A 403 14.51 -5.06 3.81
CA LYS A 403 14.73 -6.51 3.66
C LYS A 403 14.15 -7.08 2.37
N LEU A 404 13.05 -6.52 1.85
CA LEU A 404 12.43 -6.92 0.58
C LEU A 404 13.29 -6.50 -0.63
N ALA A 405 13.88 -5.30 -0.61
CA ALA A 405 14.76 -4.83 -1.66
C ALA A 405 16.09 -5.61 -1.73
N GLY A 406 16.57 -6.14 -0.60
CA GLY A 406 17.86 -6.84 -0.52
C GLY A 406 17.85 -8.34 -0.83
N ARG A 407 16.68 -9.00 -0.95
CA ARG A 407 16.61 -10.47 -1.05
C ARG A 407 16.04 -11.05 -2.35
N ARG A 408 15.42 -10.26 -3.23
CA ARG A 408 15.10 -10.74 -4.59
C ARG A 408 16.30 -10.77 -5.53
N SER A 409 17.39 -10.09 -5.20
CA SER A 409 18.66 -10.16 -5.92
C SER A 409 19.37 -11.53 -5.79
N ASN A 410 18.95 -12.39 -4.85
CA ASN A 410 19.60 -13.68 -4.58
C ASN A 410 18.71 -14.91 -4.86
N VAL A 411 17.50 -14.75 -5.40
CA VAL A 411 16.59 -15.89 -5.68
C VAL A 411 16.44 -16.17 -7.19
N ASN A 412 17.01 -15.33 -8.06
CA ASN A 412 17.01 -15.53 -9.51
C ASN A 412 18.42 -15.78 -10.08
N ALA A 413 19.28 -16.44 -9.31
CA ALA A 413 20.51 -17.05 -9.81
C ALA A 413 20.29 -18.56 -10.03
#